data_AF-A0A090QNX5-F1
#
_entry.id   AF-A0A090QNX5-F1
#
_cell.length_a   1.000
_cell.length_b   1.000
_cell.length_c   1.000
_cell.angle_alpha   90.00
_cell.angle_beta   90.00
_cell.angle_gamma   90.00
#
_symmetry.space_group_name_H-M   'P 1'
#
loop_
_entity.id
_entity.type
_entity.pdbx_description
1 polymer ?
#
loop_
_entity_poly.entity_id
_entity_poly.type
_entity_poly.pdbx_seq_one_letter_code
_entity_poly.pdbx_strand_id
1 'polypeptide(L)'
;MPDSRYVDAEISRLSADDPPDTDLIGKYQALSQQLKTIQTLTDEQAQLKAEIRQYPQRQEALNTQIQQVRSLDLFNIASLRGYDDLSRRLAGLRAAVSDWRATVKTNADNLKQLEASRLTLPKEIAALNSQIDDVVLSNNGDKNALPQWLALANRQHLMLEKGLLILKQQSLDAREAVLKLEQQLLSTRIQLASPIRITLQNRLAQVEQDSARALIEQATELESLYGGDGSGDASGEGSEGTETGSDMDADTRKDIASSQKLAKELEHVLVDIEKTRRKSQQFEMERQLLSDEQRLIKDNLAWLRQSTAFGASLRAQLQRLPQRIGDTNVPDAIAQSHIRIYEISQMRTRIATEQATSPVPTEAALAADPQLNARYHVHTFRGQLLVRLGEEYDKLIVELGRLQVVKTVSGGNRQRARFLA
;
A
#
# COMPACT_ATOMS: atom_id res chain seq x y z
N MET A 1 -47.42 7.95 -31.33
CA MET A 1 -47.01 7.59 -29.96
C MET A 1 -47.59 8.64 -29.03
N PRO A 2 -48.37 8.24 -28.01
CA PRO A 2 -48.89 9.17 -27.02
C PRO A 2 -47.75 9.70 -26.12
N ASP A 3 -47.91 10.91 -25.60
CA ASP A 3 -47.03 11.43 -24.55
C ASP A 3 -47.31 10.69 -23.23
N SER A 4 -46.29 10.54 -22.39
CA SER A 4 -46.38 9.98 -21.04
C SER A 4 -47.48 10.64 -20.20
N ARG A 5 -47.63 11.97 -20.30
CA ARG A 5 -48.69 12.73 -19.62
C ARG A 5 -50.09 12.32 -20.06
N TYR A 6 -50.26 12.01 -21.34
CA TYR A 6 -51.54 11.53 -21.88
C TYR A 6 -51.85 10.13 -21.34
N VAL A 7 -50.87 9.23 -21.32
CA VAL A 7 -51.03 7.87 -20.80
C VAL A 7 -51.39 7.89 -19.30
N ASP A 8 -50.70 8.71 -18.50
CA ASP A 8 -50.95 8.81 -17.05
C ASP A 8 -52.33 9.46 -16.73
N ALA A 9 -52.77 10.43 -17.54
CA ALA A 9 -54.11 11.00 -17.45
C ALA A 9 -55.20 9.98 -17.79
N GLU A 10 -54.98 9.13 -18.81
CA GLU A 10 -55.93 8.10 -19.21
C GLU A 10 -56.03 6.96 -18.17
N ILE A 11 -54.91 6.57 -17.54
CA ILE A 11 -54.92 5.66 -16.38
C ILE A 11 -55.78 6.23 -15.26
N SER A 12 -55.61 7.53 -14.96
CA SER A 12 -56.36 8.20 -13.90
C SER A 12 -57.85 8.28 -14.21
N ARG A 13 -58.21 8.56 -15.47
CA ARG A 13 -59.60 8.59 -15.95
C ARG A 13 -60.26 7.21 -15.83
N LEU A 14 -59.61 6.17 -16.36
CA LEU A 14 -60.14 4.80 -16.34
C LEU A 14 -60.24 4.22 -14.92
N SER A 15 -59.36 4.64 -14.01
CA SER A 15 -59.43 4.25 -12.59
C SER A 15 -60.60 4.89 -11.83
N ALA A 16 -61.22 5.94 -12.39
CA ALA A 16 -62.37 6.62 -11.82
C ALA A 16 -63.72 6.16 -12.40
N ASP A 17 -63.72 5.28 -13.43
CA ASP A 17 -64.93 4.66 -13.98
C ASP A 17 -65.48 3.59 -13.02
N ASP A 18 -66.81 3.39 -12.97
CA ASP A 18 -67.48 2.38 -12.12
C ASP A 18 -68.31 1.38 -12.95
N PRO A 19 -67.92 0.09 -13.03
CA PRO A 19 -66.70 -0.50 -12.47
C PRO A 19 -65.45 -0.19 -13.32
N PRO A 20 -64.26 -0.11 -12.72
CA PRO A 20 -63.01 0.18 -13.45
C PRO A 20 -62.61 -0.98 -14.36
N ASP A 21 -62.22 -0.69 -15.60
CA ASP A 21 -61.67 -1.67 -16.54
C ASP A 21 -60.20 -1.96 -16.21
N THR A 22 -59.99 -2.94 -15.34
CA THR A 22 -58.66 -3.33 -14.83
C THR A 22 -57.71 -3.80 -15.94
N ASP A 23 -58.23 -4.42 -16.99
CA ASP A 23 -57.44 -4.94 -18.11
C ASP A 23 -56.90 -3.80 -18.97
N LEU A 24 -57.74 -2.79 -19.25
CA LEU A 24 -57.33 -1.61 -20.01
C LEU A 24 -56.35 -0.74 -19.21
N ILE A 25 -56.60 -0.57 -17.90
CA ILE A 25 -55.67 0.10 -16.98
C ILE A 25 -54.31 -0.59 -17.00
N GLY A 26 -54.27 -1.93 -16.92
CA GLY A 26 -53.01 -2.70 -16.97
C GLY A 26 -52.23 -2.48 -18.26
N LYS A 27 -52.91 -2.40 -19.41
CA LYS A 27 -52.27 -2.12 -20.72
C LYS A 27 -51.69 -0.70 -20.79
N TYR A 28 -52.39 0.31 -20.29
CA TYR A 28 -51.85 1.67 -20.23
C TYR A 28 -50.71 1.80 -19.21
N GLN A 29 -50.77 1.10 -18.08
CA GLN A 29 -49.66 1.04 -17.12
C GLN A 29 -48.41 0.41 -17.73
N ALA A 30 -48.55 -0.68 -18.50
CA ALA A 30 -47.45 -1.28 -19.24
C ALA A 30 -46.84 -0.29 -20.26
N LEU A 31 -47.69 0.44 -20.99
CA LEU A 31 -47.24 1.48 -21.93
C LEU A 31 -46.48 2.62 -21.20
N SER A 32 -46.97 3.09 -20.05
CA SER A 32 -46.31 4.13 -19.24
C SER A 32 -44.93 3.67 -18.77
N GLN A 33 -44.82 2.43 -18.27
CA GLN A 33 -43.52 1.86 -17.88
C GLN A 33 -42.55 1.76 -19.06
N GLN A 34 -43.04 1.33 -20.22
CA GLN A 34 -42.22 1.17 -21.42
C GLN A 34 -41.72 2.51 -21.98
N LEU A 35 -42.55 3.56 -21.93
CA LEU A 35 -42.12 4.91 -22.30
C LEU A 35 -41.03 5.44 -21.35
N LYS A 36 -41.11 5.13 -20.05
CA LYS A 36 -40.07 5.49 -19.07
C LYS A 36 -38.75 4.77 -19.36
N THR A 37 -38.78 3.46 -19.64
CA THR A 37 -37.54 2.71 -19.97
C THR A 37 -36.90 3.19 -21.28
N ILE A 38 -37.70 3.55 -22.28
CA ILE A 38 -37.22 4.18 -23.52
C ILE A 38 -36.46 5.48 -23.24
N GLN A 39 -36.96 6.32 -22.34
CA GLN A 39 -36.28 7.56 -21.97
C GLN A 39 -34.94 7.26 -21.29
N THR A 40 -34.91 6.34 -20.31
CA THR A 40 -33.67 5.92 -19.65
C THR A 40 -32.62 5.41 -20.64
N LEU A 41 -33.01 4.54 -21.58
CA LEU A 41 -32.10 4.02 -22.61
C LEU A 41 -31.57 5.13 -23.53
N THR A 42 -32.40 6.12 -23.84
CA THR A 42 -31.99 7.28 -24.65
C THR A 42 -30.94 8.10 -23.92
N ASP A 43 -31.12 8.34 -22.63
CA ASP A 43 -30.17 9.07 -21.79
C ASP A 43 -28.86 8.29 -21.64
N GLU A 44 -28.93 6.97 -21.42
CA GLU A 44 -27.74 6.10 -21.36
C GLU A 44 -26.96 6.10 -22.68
N GLN A 45 -27.64 6.05 -23.83
CA GLN A 45 -26.97 6.17 -25.13
C GLN A 45 -26.29 7.53 -25.29
N ALA A 46 -26.93 8.61 -24.85
CA ALA A 46 -26.36 9.95 -24.92
C ALA A 46 -25.09 10.07 -24.04
N GLN A 47 -25.14 9.54 -22.83
CA GLN A 47 -23.99 9.47 -21.92
C GLN A 47 -22.85 8.65 -22.51
N LEU A 48 -23.13 7.47 -23.07
CA LEU A 48 -22.11 6.62 -23.67
C LEU A 48 -21.48 7.27 -24.91
N LYS A 49 -22.26 7.95 -25.76
CA LYS A 49 -21.73 8.74 -26.88
C LYS A 49 -20.83 9.87 -26.40
N ALA A 50 -21.19 10.55 -25.31
CA ALA A 50 -20.36 11.59 -24.71
C ALA A 50 -19.06 11.01 -24.16
N GLU A 51 -19.10 9.85 -23.48
CA GLU A 51 -17.92 9.15 -22.99
C GLU A 51 -16.99 8.73 -24.14
N ILE A 52 -17.54 8.18 -25.23
CA ILE A 52 -16.78 7.75 -26.41
C ILE A 52 -15.95 8.90 -26.99
N ARG A 53 -16.53 10.12 -27.01
CA ARG A 53 -15.82 11.32 -27.50
C ARG A 53 -14.66 11.75 -26.62
N GLN A 54 -14.63 11.34 -25.35
CA GLN A 54 -13.57 11.70 -24.41
C GLN A 54 -12.37 10.74 -24.45
N TYR A 55 -12.50 9.53 -25.01
CA TYR A 55 -11.41 8.55 -24.99
C TYR A 55 -10.10 9.07 -25.60
N PRO A 56 -10.08 9.76 -26.76
CA PRO A 56 -8.84 10.27 -27.33
C PRO A 56 -8.11 11.24 -26.39
N GLN A 57 -8.85 12.17 -25.77
CA GLN A 57 -8.29 13.13 -24.81
C GLN A 57 -7.76 12.43 -23.56
N ARG A 58 -8.46 11.41 -23.06
CA ARG A 58 -7.99 10.60 -21.94
C ARG A 58 -6.71 9.84 -22.28
N GLN A 59 -6.61 9.27 -23.47
CA GLN A 59 -5.39 8.58 -23.93
C GLN A 59 -4.20 9.54 -24.02
N GLU A 60 -4.40 10.74 -24.59
CA GLU A 60 -3.37 11.76 -24.66
C GLU A 60 -2.91 12.20 -23.27
N ALA A 61 -3.85 12.50 -22.37
CA ALA A 61 -3.54 12.87 -20.99
C ALA A 61 -2.77 11.76 -20.25
N LEU A 62 -3.15 10.49 -20.43
CA LEU A 62 -2.43 9.35 -19.85
C LEU A 62 -1.01 9.23 -20.41
N ASN A 63 -0.82 9.39 -21.72
CA ASN A 63 0.49 9.39 -22.34
C ASN A 63 1.39 10.50 -21.78
N THR A 64 0.86 11.72 -21.63
CA THR A 64 1.59 12.82 -20.99
C THR A 64 1.96 12.49 -19.55
N GLN A 65 1.02 11.92 -18.77
CA GLN A 65 1.29 11.50 -17.40
C GLN A 65 2.38 10.42 -17.33
N ILE A 66 2.41 9.47 -18.28
CA ILE A 66 3.44 8.43 -18.36
C ILE A 66 4.83 9.05 -18.58
N GLN A 67 4.92 10.04 -19.46
CA GLN A 67 6.19 10.74 -19.73
C GLN A 67 6.65 11.56 -18.51
N GLN A 68 5.71 12.10 -17.74
CA GLN A 68 5.96 12.96 -16.58
C GLN A 68 6.04 12.20 -15.25
N VAL A 69 6.00 10.87 -15.24
CA VAL A 69 6.06 10.10 -13.98
C VAL A 69 7.28 10.47 -13.15
N ARG A 70 8.44 10.68 -13.78
CA ARG A 70 9.69 11.00 -13.09
C ARG A 70 9.72 12.37 -12.43
N SER A 71 8.92 13.32 -12.90
CA SER A 71 8.83 14.67 -12.34
C SER A 71 7.82 14.78 -11.20
N LEU A 72 7.18 13.68 -10.81
CA LEU A 72 6.27 13.69 -9.66
C LEU A 72 7.06 14.07 -8.39
N ASP A 73 6.49 15.00 -7.62
CA ASP A 73 7.10 15.46 -6.38
C ASP A 73 7.47 14.32 -5.46
N LEU A 74 6.66 13.24 -5.43
CA LEU A 74 6.85 12.00 -4.66
C LEU A 74 8.19 11.27 -4.96
N PHE A 75 8.81 11.53 -6.11
CA PHE A 75 10.10 10.97 -6.49
C PHE A 75 11.28 11.92 -6.29
N ASN A 76 11.03 13.22 -6.06
CA ASN A 76 12.07 14.19 -5.75
C ASN A 76 12.54 14.09 -4.29
N ILE A 77 13.60 13.32 -4.04
CA ILE A 77 14.11 13.04 -2.69
C ILE A 77 15.40 13.80 -2.33
N ALA A 78 15.96 14.59 -3.25
CA ALA A 78 17.30 15.16 -3.11
C ALA A 78 17.41 16.19 -1.96
N SER A 79 16.35 16.95 -1.72
CA SER A 79 16.30 18.01 -0.69
C SER A 79 16.05 17.50 0.72
N LEU A 80 15.57 16.26 0.88
CA LEU A 80 15.18 15.71 2.18
C LEU A 80 16.42 15.37 3.00
N ARG A 81 16.59 15.97 4.19
CA ARG A 81 17.76 15.70 5.06
C ARG A 81 17.36 15.23 6.46
N GLY A 82 16.26 15.75 7.01
CA GLY A 82 15.81 15.43 8.36
C GLY A 82 15.09 14.08 8.46
N TYR A 83 15.09 13.51 9.67
CA TYR A 83 14.36 12.28 10.00
C TYR A 83 12.87 12.38 9.67
N ASP A 84 12.21 13.46 10.07
CA ASP A 84 10.77 13.67 9.86
C ASP A 84 10.41 13.76 8.38
N ASP A 85 11.22 14.46 7.59
CA ASP A 85 11.01 14.60 6.15
C ASP A 85 11.17 13.25 5.42
N LEU A 86 12.24 12.51 5.76
CA LEU A 86 12.53 11.20 5.18
C LEU A 86 11.46 10.17 5.57
N SER A 87 11.01 10.16 6.83
CA SER A 87 10.01 9.22 7.33
C SER A 87 8.62 9.48 6.75
N ARG A 88 8.17 10.75 6.71
CA ARG A 88 6.91 11.14 6.07
C ARG A 88 6.92 10.78 4.59
N ARG A 89 8.03 11.06 3.90
CA ARG A 89 8.15 10.73 2.48
C ARG A 89 8.09 9.23 2.21
N LEU A 90 8.80 8.45 3.02
CA LEU A 90 8.80 7.00 2.91
C LEU A 90 7.40 6.41 3.19
N ALA A 91 6.67 6.96 4.16
CA ALA A 91 5.29 6.56 4.45
C ALA A 91 4.35 6.88 3.28
N GLY A 92 4.42 8.10 2.73
CA GLY A 92 3.64 8.51 1.56
C GLY A 92 3.91 7.64 0.34
N LEU A 93 5.19 7.32 0.08
CA LEU A 93 5.58 6.44 -1.02
C LEU A 93 5.03 5.01 -0.83
N ARG A 94 5.03 4.48 0.40
CA ARG A 94 4.47 3.16 0.70
C ARG A 94 2.95 3.12 0.48
N ALA A 95 2.24 4.13 0.95
CA ALA A 95 0.80 4.25 0.74
C ALA A 95 0.46 4.31 -0.77
N ALA A 96 1.13 5.20 -1.51
CA ALA A 96 0.93 5.33 -2.94
C ALA A 96 1.20 4.03 -3.70
N VAL A 97 2.28 3.29 -3.38
CA VAL A 97 2.58 2.00 -4.00
C VAL A 97 1.51 0.94 -3.68
N SER A 98 0.95 0.96 -2.47
CA SER A 98 -0.16 0.07 -2.11
C SER A 98 -1.39 0.36 -2.95
N ASP A 99 -1.77 1.63 -3.06
CA ASP A 99 -2.93 2.07 -3.84
C ASP A 99 -2.75 1.73 -5.33
N TRP A 100 -1.59 2.02 -5.89
CA TRP A 100 -1.30 1.67 -7.29
C TRP A 100 -1.40 0.17 -7.55
N ARG A 101 -0.94 -0.67 -6.63
CA ARG A 101 -1.07 -2.14 -6.75
C ARG A 101 -2.52 -2.59 -6.68
N ALA A 102 -3.33 -1.99 -5.81
CA ALA A 102 -4.76 -2.26 -5.74
C ALA A 102 -5.45 -1.89 -7.07
N THR A 103 -5.16 -0.69 -7.60
CA THR A 103 -5.71 -0.24 -8.89
C THR A 103 -5.25 -1.13 -10.05
N VAL A 104 -3.99 -1.59 -10.09
CA VAL A 104 -3.52 -2.54 -11.12
C VAL A 104 -4.37 -3.81 -11.13
N LYS A 105 -4.73 -4.33 -9.95
CA LYS A 105 -5.58 -5.52 -9.84
C LYS A 105 -6.99 -5.26 -10.36
N THR A 106 -7.59 -4.14 -9.95
CA THR A 106 -8.92 -3.73 -10.44
C THR A 106 -8.91 -3.56 -11.96
N ASN A 107 -7.90 -2.89 -12.52
CA ASN A 107 -7.76 -2.71 -13.96
C ASN A 107 -7.56 -4.04 -14.70
N ALA A 108 -6.86 -5.01 -14.11
CA ALA A 108 -6.72 -6.34 -14.69
C ALA A 108 -8.06 -7.10 -14.73
N ASP A 109 -8.90 -6.95 -13.70
CA ASP A 109 -10.23 -7.56 -13.69
C ASP A 109 -11.19 -6.85 -14.67
N ASN A 110 -11.10 -5.52 -14.80
CA ASN A 110 -11.83 -4.76 -15.83
C ASN A 110 -11.43 -5.17 -17.25
N LEU A 111 -10.14 -5.43 -17.52
CA LEU A 111 -9.71 -5.95 -18.82
C LEU A 111 -10.33 -7.32 -19.13
N LYS A 112 -10.38 -8.24 -18.16
CA LYS A 112 -11.05 -9.54 -18.35
C LYS A 112 -12.54 -9.38 -18.63
N GLN A 113 -13.21 -8.43 -17.98
CA GLN A 113 -14.61 -8.13 -18.24
C GLN A 113 -14.82 -7.58 -19.67
N LEU A 114 -13.90 -6.74 -20.17
CA LEU A 114 -13.92 -6.28 -21.56
C LEU A 114 -13.70 -7.42 -22.55
N GLU A 115 -12.76 -8.33 -22.28
CA GLU A 115 -12.53 -9.52 -23.09
C GLU A 115 -13.76 -10.43 -23.13
N ALA A 116 -14.43 -10.64 -22.00
CA ALA A 116 -15.69 -11.36 -21.95
C ALA A 116 -16.78 -10.64 -22.77
N SER A 117 -16.88 -9.32 -22.63
CA SER A 117 -17.85 -8.50 -23.37
C SER A 117 -17.63 -8.55 -24.89
N ARG A 118 -16.37 -8.64 -25.36
CA ARG A 118 -16.05 -8.84 -26.79
C ARG A 118 -16.70 -10.11 -27.35
N LEU A 119 -16.87 -11.14 -26.53
CA LEU A 119 -17.45 -12.42 -26.94
C LEU A 119 -18.97 -12.49 -26.78
N THR A 120 -19.53 -11.78 -25.79
CA THR A 120 -20.97 -11.84 -25.49
C THR A 120 -21.79 -10.81 -26.27
N LEU A 121 -21.30 -9.58 -26.40
CA LEU A 121 -22.04 -8.49 -27.05
C LEU A 121 -22.50 -8.83 -28.48
N PRO A 122 -21.68 -9.45 -29.36
CA PRO A 122 -22.16 -9.83 -30.70
C PRO A 122 -23.34 -10.81 -30.66
N LYS A 123 -23.37 -11.72 -29.68
CA LYS A 123 -24.44 -12.71 -29.51
C LYS A 123 -25.72 -12.05 -28.99
N GLU A 124 -25.59 -11.14 -28.03
CA GLU A 124 -26.71 -10.35 -27.50
C GLU A 124 -27.32 -9.47 -28.59
N ILE A 125 -26.50 -8.81 -29.41
CA ILE A 125 -26.97 -8.03 -30.57
C ILE A 125 -27.69 -8.91 -31.59
N ALA A 126 -27.17 -10.12 -31.87
CA ALA A 126 -27.82 -11.06 -32.77
C ALA A 126 -29.17 -11.56 -32.23
N ALA A 127 -29.28 -11.84 -30.93
CA ALA A 127 -30.53 -12.21 -30.28
C ALA A 127 -31.57 -11.07 -30.35
N LEU A 128 -31.15 -9.83 -30.10
CA LEU A 128 -32.01 -8.65 -30.24
C LEU A 128 -32.47 -8.44 -31.69
N ASN A 129 -31.62 -8.71 -32.69
CA ASN A 129 -32.04 -8.65 -34.09
C ASN A 129 -33.20 -9.62 -34.36
N SER A 130 -33.10 -10.86 -33.89
CA SER A 130 -34.19 -11.84 -34.03
C SER A 130 -35.48 -11.36 -33.36
N GLN A 131 -35.40 -10.84 -32.14
CA GLN A 131 -36.58 -10.31 -31.43
C GLN A 131 -37.21 -9.12 -32.16
N ILE A 132 -36.39 -8.22 -32.71
CA ILE A 132 -36.88 -7.09 -33.51
C ILE A 132 -37.59 -7.60 -34.76
N ASP A 133 -37.04 -8.58 -35.46
CA ASP A 133 -37.63 -9.16 -36.66
C ASP A 133 -38.98 -9.84 -36.33
N ASP A 134 -39.06 -10.60 -35.23
CA ASP A 134 -40.30 -11.22 -34.75
C ASP A 134 -41.39 -10.18 -34.40
N VAL A 135 -41.01 -9.09 -33.74
CA VAL A 135 -41.93 -7.98 -33.41
C VAL A 135 -42.39 -7.25 -34.67
N VAL A 136 -41.53 -7.09 -35.67
CA VAL A 136 -41.90 -6.46 -36.96
C VAL A 136 -42.86 -7.34 -37.75
N LEU A 137 -42.66 -8.66 -37.75
CA LEU A 137 -43.49 -9.61 -38.49
C LEU A 137 -44.87 -9.83 -37.86
N SER A 138 -44.98 -9.76 -36.53
CA SER A 138 -46.23 -9.99 -35.78
C SER A 138 -47.21 -8.82 -35.79
N ASN A 139 -46.78 -7.60 -36.13
CA ASN A 139 -47.55 -6.37 -35.92
C ASN A 139 -48.50 -5.97 -37.08
N ASN A 140 -48.92 -6.92 -37.92
CA ASN A 140 -49.62 -6.66 -39.18
C ASN A 140 -51.17 -6.76 -39.13
N GLY A 141 -51.82 -6.71 -37.95
CA GLY A 141 -53.24 -7.10 -37.83
C GLY A 141 -54.24 -6.13 -37.21
N ASP A 142 -53.87 -5.36 -36.17
CA ASP A 142 -54.89 -4.70 -35.32
C ASP A 142 -55.14 -3.24 -35.68
N LYS A 143 -56.42 -2.86 -35.82
CA LYS A 143 -56.87 -1.47 -36.07
C LYS A 143 -56.98 -0.61 -34.81
N ASN A 144 -56.81 -1.19 -33.63
CA ASN A 144 -56.96 -0.50 -32.35
C ASN A 144 -55.69 0.28 -31.98
N ALA A 145 -55.85 1.52 -31.51
CA ALA A 145 -54.73 2.44 -31.25
C ALA A 145 -53.80 1.98 -30.10
N LEU A 146 -54.34 1.45 -29.00
CA LEU A 146 -53.54 1.05 -27.84
C LEU A 146 -52.62 -0.16 -28.10
N PRO A 147 -53.08 -1.27 -28.71
CA PRO A 147 -52.20 -2.36 -29.14
C PRO A 147 -51.09 -1.88 -30.09
N GLN A 148 -51.41 -0.98 -31.03
CA GLN A 148 -50.41 -0.39 -31.92
C GLN A 148 -49.37 0.44 -31.15
N TRP A 149 -49.79 1.23 -30.15
CA TRP A 149 -48.86 2.00 -29.32
C TRP A 149 -47.93 1.12 -28.50
N LEU A 150 -48.45 0.05 -27.89
CA LEU A 150 -47.63 -0.93 -27.16
C LEU A 150 -46.61 -1.60 -28.07
N ALA A 151 -47.03 -2.02 -29.27
CA ALA A 151 -46.14 -2.70 -30.19
C ALA A 151 -45.06 -1.74 -30.77
N LEU A 152 -45.42 -0.48 -31.04
CA LEU A 152 -44.45 0.56 -31.41
C LEU A 152 -43.47 0.86 -30.27
N ALA A 153 -43.94 0.92 -29.03
CA ALA A 153 -43.10 1.11 -27.84
C ALA A 153 -42.12 -0.04 -27.67
N ASN A 154 -42.59 -1.27 -27.83
CA ASN A 154 -41.73 -2.46 -27.77
C ASN A 154 -40.64 -2.44 -28.83
N ARG A 155 -41.01 -2.15 -30.08
CA ARG A 155 -40.03 -2.01 -31.16
C ARG A 155 -39.01 -0.92 -30.87
N GLN A 156 -39.44 0.25 -30.39
CA GLN A 156 -38.54 1.35 -30.07
C GLN A 156 -37.59 0.99 -28.93
N HIS A 157 -38.09 0.33 -27.89
CA HIS A 157 -37.29 -0.18 -26.77
C HIS A 157 -36.19 -1.12 -27.27
N LEU A 158 -36.54 -2.15 -28.03
CA LEU A 158 -35.57 -3.11 -28.58
C LEU A 158 -34.53 -2.46 -29.51
N MET A 159 -34.95 -1.50 -30.34
CA MET A 159 -34.04 -0.75 -31.21
C MET A 159 -33.06 0.12 -30.41
N LEU A 160 -33.51 0.74 -29.32
CA LEU A 160 -32.64 1.51 -28.43
C LEU A 160 -31.69 0.61 -27.64
N GLU A 161 -32.15 -0.54 -27.16
CA GLU A 161 -31.30 -1.51 -26.49
C GLU A 161 -30.19 -2.02 -27.44
N LYS A 162 -30.56 -2.39 -28.67
CA LYS A 162 -29.59 -2.75 -29.72
C LYS A 162 -28.60 -1.62 -29.98
N GLY A 163 -29.08 -0.39 -30.13
CA GLY A 163 -28.22 0.78 -30.35
C GLY A 163 -27.20 0.98 -29.21
N LEU A 164 -27.62 0.73 -27.97
CA LEU A 164 -26.76 0.81 -26.79
C LEU A 164 -25.70 -0.30 -26.79
N LEU A 165 -26.05 -1.55 -27.12
CA LEU A 165 -25.08 -2.64 -27.24
C LEU A 165 -24.07 -2.40 -28.38
N ILE A 166 -24.49 -1.85 -29.51
CA ILE A 166 -23.60 -1.47 -30.61
C ILE A 166 -22.60 -0.39 -30.15
N LEU A 167 -23.06 0.64 -29.44
CA LEU A 167 -22.17 1.66 -28.88
C LEU A 167 -21.19 1.07 -27.87
N LYS A 168 -21.65 0.17 -26.99
CA LYS A 168 -20.78 -0.56 -26.07
C LYS A 168 -19.70 -1.32 -26.84
N GLN A 169 -20.09 -2.05 -27.89
CA GLN A 169 -19.17 -2.80 -28.75
C GLN A 169 -18.14 -1.88 -29.43
N GLN A 170 -18.58 -0.76 -30.02
CA GLN A 170 -17.70 0.23 -30.65
C GLN A 170 -16.72 0.88 -29.66
N SER A 171 -17.10 0.99 -28.39
CA SER A 171 -16.26 1.56 -27.34
C SER A 171 -15.23 0.58 -26.75
N LEU A 172 -15.32 -0.72 -27.03
CA LEU A 172 -14.46 -1.74 -26.41
C LEU A 172 -12.98 -1.49 -26.64
N ASP A 173 -12.58 -1.23 -27.88
CA ASP A 173 -11.17 -0.99 -28.24
C ASP A 173 -10.63 0.27 -27.55
N ALA A 174 -11.44 1.33 -27.49
CA ALA A 174 -11.07 2.59 -26.85
C ALA A 174 -10.92 2.44 -25.32
N ARG A 175 -11.84 1.71 -24.68
CA ARG A 175 -11.78 1.35 -23.25
C ARG A 175 -10.57 0.50 -22.92
N GLU A 176 -10.29 -0.50 -23.75
CA GLU A 176 -9.12 -1.36 -23.58
C GLU A 176 -7.81 -0.57 -23.72
N ALA A 177 -7.72 0.29 -24.73
CA ALA A 177 -6.55 1.14 -24.93
C ALA A 177 -6.29 2.07 -23.73
N VAL A 178 -7.33 2.70 -23.18
CA VAL A 178 -7.22 3.53 -21.96
C VAL A 178 -6.76 2.69 -20.77
N LEU A 179 -7.38 1.53 -20.51
CA LEU A 179 -6.98 0.67 -19.39
C LEU A 179 -5.54 0.15 -19.52
N LYS A 180 -5.07 -0.14 -20.74
CA LYS A 180 -3.68 -0.53 -20.99
C LYS A 180 -2.72 0.62 -20.67
N LEU A 181 -3.03 1.85 -21.07
CA LEU A 181 -2.23 3.02 -20.73
C LEU A 181 -2.23 3.29 -19.21
N GLU A 182 -3.36 3.14 -18.53
CA GLU A 182 -3.42 3.23 -17.07
C GLU A 182 -2.55 2.16 -16.40
N GLN A 183 -2.58 0.91 -16.87
CA GLN A 183 -1.69 -0.14 -16.37
C GLN A 183 -0.22 0.19 -16.60
N GLN A 184 0.12 0.74 -17.77
CA GLN A 184 1.48 1.17 -18.09
C GLN A 184 1.94 2.28 -17.13
N LEU A 185 1.10 3.29 -16.89
CA LEU A 185 1.36 4.38 -15.94
C LEU A 185 1.60 3.86 -14.52
N LEU A 186 0.72 2.98 -14.03
CA LEU A 186 0.84 2.40 -12.70
C LEU A 186 2.09 1.52 -12.58
N SER A 187 2.39 0.73 -13.61
CA SER A 187 3.61 -0.08 -13.67
C SER A 187 4.88 0.77 -13.61
N THR A 188 4.96 1.85 -14.41
CA THR A 188 6.11 2.77 -14.38
C THR A 188 6.26 3.45 -13.03
N ARG A 189 5.17 3.88 -12.40
CA ARG A 189 5.18 4.44 -11.03
C ARG A 189 5.73 3.45 -10.00
N ILE A 190 5.28 2.19 -10.04
CA ILE A 190 5.74 1.13 -9.12
C ILE A 190 7.22 0.81 -9.35
N GLN A 191 7.65 0.71 -10.62
CA GLN A 191 9.05 0.43 -10.97
C GLN A 191 9.99 1.54 -10.48
N LEU A 192 9.61 2.82 -10.64
CA LEU A 192 10.40 3.96 -10.16
C LEU A 192 10.37 4.10 -8.64
N ALA A 193 9.26 3.75 -7.98
CA ALA A 193 9.15 3.81 -6.53
C ALA A 193 10.06 2.81 -5.80
N SER A 194 10.32 1.63 -6.39
CA SER A 194 11.09 0.57 -5.74
C SER A 194 12.52 1.02 -5.33
N PRO A 195 13.37 1.54 -6.23
CA PRO A 195 14.70 2.01 -5.86
C PRO A 195 14.65 3.23 -4.92
N ILE A 196 13.73 4.17 -5.15
CA ILE A 196 13.58 5.39 -4.32
C ILE A 196 13.24 5.02 -2.88
N ARG A 197 12.37 4.03 -2.68
CA ARG A 197 12.01 3.50 -1.36
C ARG A 197 13.23 2.94 -0.63
N ILE A 198 14.12 2.24 -1.35
CA ILE A 198 15.36 1.70 -0.78
C ILE A 198 16.30 2.85 -0.41
N THR A 199 16.49 3.84 -1.29
CA THR A 199 17.32 5.02 -1.00
C THR A 199 16.81 5.78 0.22
N LEU A 200 15.50 6.04 0.31
CA LEU A 200 14.90 6.71 1.47
C LEU A 200 15.08 5.91 2.75
N GLN A 201 14.92 4.58 2.70
CA GLN A 201 15.16 3.71 3.86
C GLN A 201 16.61 3.79 4.32
N ASN A 202 17.56 3.69 3.39
CA ASN A 202 18.99 3.72 3.73
C ASN A 202 19.39 5.08 4.31
N ARG A 203 18.91 6.19 3.74
CA ARG A 203 19.17 7.54 4.27
C ARG A 203 18.55 7.75 5.64
N LEU A 204 17.33 7.25 5.87
CA LEU A 204 16.69 7.29 7.18
C LEU A 204 17.50 6.52 8.22
N ALA A 205 17.95 5.30 7.87
CA ALA A 205 18.82 4.51 8.74
C ALA A 205 20.13 5.20 9.03
N GLN A 206 20.74 5.88 8.05
CA GLN A 206 21.97 6.62 8.25
C GLN A 206 21.78 7.76 9.26
N VAL A 207 20.71 8.56 9.12
CA VAL A 207 20.39 9.63 10.08
C VAL A 207 20.16 9.06 11.49
N GLU A 208 19.47 7.92 11.58
CA GLU A 208 19.27 7.23 12.86
C GLU A 208 20.59 6.73 13.47
N GLN A 209 21.45 6.12 12.66
CA GLN A 209 22.78 5.64 13.08
C GLN A 209 23.69 6.79 13.50
N ASP A 210 23.73 7.89 12.74
CA ASP A 210 24.54 9.07 13.06
C ASP A 210 24.12 9.68 14.40
N SER A 211 22.81 9.77 14.66
CA SER A 211 22.29 10.25 15.95
C SER A 211 22.65 9.32 17.12
N ALA A 212 22.68 8.00 16.90
CA ALA A 212 23.05 7.05 17.94
C ALA A 212 24.57 6.96 18.13
N ARG A 213 25.36 7.14 17.07
CA ARG A 213 26.83 7.24 17.15
C ARG A 213 27.25 8.45 17.97
N ALA A 214 26.58 9.58 17.82
CA ALA A 214 26.83 10.76 18.67
C ALA A 214 26.63 10.44 20.16
N LEU A 215 25.59 9.65 20.51
CA LEU A 215 25.38 9.19 21.89
C LEU A 215 26.45 8.18 22.34
N ILE A 216 26.89 7.28 21.47
CA ILE A 216 27.97 6.33 21.80
C ILE A 216 29.29 7.08 22.04
N GLU A 217 29.62 8.04 21.18
CA GLU A 217 30.80 8.90 21.30
C GLU A 217 30.76 9.70 22.60
N GLN A 218 29.62 10.31 22.92
CA GLN A 218 29.43 11.00 24.21
C GLN A 218 29.59 10.06 25.41
N ALA A 219 29.20 8.78 25.31
CA ALA A 219 29.45 7.79 26.37
C ALA A 219 30.95 7.48 26.54
N THR A 220 31.71 7.42 25.44
CA THR A 220 33.17 7.22 25.46
C THR A 220 33.93 8.45 25.95
N GLU A 221 33.43 9.65 25.64
CA GLU A 221 33.95 10.90 26.17
C GLU A 221 33.73 10.99 27.68
N LEU A 222 32.56 10.58 28.18
CA LEU A 222 32.32 10.53 29.63
C LEU A 222 33.25 9.55 30.36
N GLU A 223 33.63 8.45 29.71
CA GLU A 223 34.64 7.53 30.23
C GLU A 223 36.04 8.15 30.23
N SER A 224 36.43 8.87 29.17
CA SER A 224 37.76 9.49 29.13
C SER A 224 37.89 10.70 30.06
N LEU A 225 36.82 11.48 30.23
CA LEU A 225 36.75 12.66 31.10
C LEU A 225 36.68 12.29 32.59
N TYR A 226 36.00 11.20 32.94
CA TYR A 226 35.66 10.89 34.33
C TYR A 226 35.99 9.46 34.79
N GLY A 227 36.32 8.56 33.87
CA GLY A 227 36.54 7.13 34.12
C GLY A 227 38.00 6.77 34.43
N GLY A 228 38.74 7.68 35.11
CA GLY A 228 40.17 7.59 35.38
C GLY A 228 40.71 6.16 35.51
N ASP A 229 41.73 5.87 34.69
CA ASP A 229 42.49 4.63 34.72
C ASP A 229 43.11 4.45 36.12
N GLY A 230 42.66 3.41 36.83
CA GLY A 230 43.27 2.95 38.07
C GLY A 230 44.62 2.24 37.86
N SER A 231 45.21 2.29 36.67
CA SER A 231 46.56 1.81 36.36
C SER A 231 47.51 2.95 36.00
N GLY A 232 47.63 3.92 36.90
CA GLY A 232 48.84 4.75 36.98
C GLY A 232 50.01 3.87 37.45
N ASP A 233 50.73 3.28 36.50
CA ASP A 233 52.07 2.76 36.77
C ASP A 233 52.92 3.94 37.27
N ALA A 234 53.49 3.77 38.46
CA ALA A 234 54.21 4.80 39.18
C ALA A 234 55.58 5.06 38.54
N SER A 235 55.60 5.73 37.39
CA SER A 235 56.80 6.39 36.88
C SER A 235 56.47 7.28 35.67
N GLY A 236 56.67 8.59 35.81
CA GLY A 236 56.68 9.50 34.66
C GLY A 236 56.19 10.89 35.00
N GLU A 237 57.13 11.81 35.19
CA GLU A 237 56.91 13.24 35.37
C GLU A 237 56.12 13.88 34.22
N GLY A 238 55.24 14.82 34.56
CA GLY A 238 54.88 15.94 33.70
C GLY A 238 53.71 15.72 32.74
N SER A 239 52.48 15.77 33.27
CA SER A 239 51.33 16.25 32.50
C SER A 239 50.40 16.99 33.46
N GLU A 240 50.20 18.29 33.24
CA GLU A 240 49.13 19.08 33.87
C GLU A 240 47.77 18.58 33.32
N GLY A 241 47.35 17.41 33.78
CA GLY A 241 46.01 16.90 33.62
C GLY A 241 45.19 17.26 34.85
N THR A 242 44.06 17.91 34.65
CA THR A 242 43.04 18.26 35.66
C THR A 242 42.85 17.12 36.67
N GLU A 243 43.15 17.37 37.95
CA GLU A 243 43.03 16.44 39.09
C GLU A 243 41.57 16.10 39.46
N THR A 244 40.71 15.76 38.49
CA THR A 244 39.28 15.45 38.74
C THR A 244 38.97 13.96 38.82
N GLY A 245 39.95 13.07 38.62
CA GLY A 245 39.73 11.62 38.55
C GLY A 245 39.67 10.88 39.91
N SER A 246 40.26 11.42 40.98
CA SER A 246 40.47 10.65 42.22
C SER A 246 39.28 10.67 43.20
N ASP A 247 38.47 11.73 43.20
CA ASP A 247 37.41 11.95 44.22
C ASP A 247 35.97 11.71 43.71
N MET A 248 35.80 11.02 42.57
CA MET A 248 34.46 10.76 42.06
C MET A 248 33.76 9.64 42.85
N ASP A 249 32.56 9.93 43.38
CA ASP A 249 31.74 8.99 44.15
C ASP A 249 31.52 7.66 43.40
N ALA A 250 31.50 6.55 44.16
CA ALA A 250 31.34 5.20 43.61
C ALA A 250 30.06 5.02 42.77
N ASP A 251 29.00 5.75 43.10
CA ASP A 251 27.73 5.75 42.37
C ASP A 251 27.87 6.37 40.96
N THR A 252 28.61 7.47 40.83
CA THR A 252 28.84 8.12 39.52
C THR A 252 29.70 7.24 38.61
N ARG A 253 30.71 6.54 39.16
CA ARG A 253 31.52 5.57 38.39
C ARG A 253 30.67 4.39 37.90
N LYS A 254 29.76 3.90 38.76
CA LYS A 254 28.81 2.85 38.40
C LYS A 254 27.86 3.30 37.29
N ASP A 255 27.42 4.56 37.31
CA ASP A 255 26.58 5.14 36.27
C ASP A 255 27.31 5.31 34.93
N ILE A 256 28.59 5.69 34.94
CA ILE A 256 29.45 5.74 33.74
C ILE A 256 29.58 4.34 33.13
N ALA A 257 29.94 3.32 33.93
CA ALA A 257 30.04 1.94 33.46
C ALA A 257 28.70 1.40 32.93
N SER A 258 27.58 1.79 33.56
CA SER A 258 26.25 1.43 33.08
C SER A 258 25.91 2.11 31.75
N SER A 259 26.29 3.37 31.56
CA SER A 259 26.09 4.14 30.33
C SER A 259 26.88 3.56 29.17
N GLN A 260 28.11 3.10 29.39
CA GLN A 260 28.87 2.37 28.37
C GLN A 260 28.22 1.05 27.98
N LYS A 261 27.69 0.30 28.95
CA LYS A 261 26.98 -0.95 28.66
C LYS A 261 25.74 -0.68 27.81
N LEU A 262 24.99 0.38 28.12
CA LEU A 262 23.83 0.81 27.34
C LEU A 262 24.22 1.32 25.94
N ALA A 263 25.35 2.01 25.80
CA ALA A 263 25.88 2.45 24.52
C ALA A 263 26.29 1.27 23.60
N LYS A 264 26.98 0.26 24.16
CA LYS A 264 27.31 -0.99 23.44
C LYS A 264 26.07 -1.77 23.04
N GLU A 265 25.06 -1.79 23.92
CA GLU A 265 23.77 -2.41 23.61
C GLU A 265 23.05 -1.66 22.49
N LEU A 266 23.04 -0.33 22.51
CA LEU A 266 22.49 0.52 21.45
C LEU A 266 23.16 0.23 20.10
N GLU A 267 24.48 0.11 20.07
CA GLU A 267 25.21 -0.28 18.86
C GLU A 267 24.76 -1.65 18.33
N HIS A 268 24.61 -2.63 19.22
CA HIS A 268 24.18 -3.97 18.84
C HIS A 268 22.76 -3.98 18.25
N VAL A 269 21.82 -3.28 18.90
CA VAL A 269 20.43 -3.16 18.44
C VAL A 269 20.35 -2.52 17.06
N LEU A 270 21.14 -1.47 16.80
CA LEU A 270 21.19 -0.81 15.48
C LEU A 270 21.68 -1.76 14.38
N VAL A 271 22.71 -2.56 14.66
CA VAL A 271 23.21 -3.58 13.73
C VAL A 271 22.14 -4.63 13.44
N ASP A 272 21.39 -5.07 14.45
CA ASP A 272 20.32 -6.03 14.30
C ASP A 272 19.13 -5.48 13.51
N ILE A 273 18.75 -4.22 13.72
CA ILE A 273 17.74 -3.53 12.90
C ILE A 273 18.17 -3.51 11.44
N GLU A 274 19.41 -3.13 11.15
CA GLU A 274 19.90 -3.04 9.78
C GLU A 274 19.97 -4.42 9.10
N LYS A 275 20.49 -5.43 9.82
CA LYS A 275 20.53 -6.82 9.35
C LYS A 275 19.12 -7.36 9.06
N THR A 276 18.16 -7.06 9.93
CA THR A 276 16.74 -7.45 9.77
C THR A 276 16.12 -6.76 8.55
N ARG A 277 16.36 -5.45 8.38
CA ARG A 277 15.89 -4.69 7.22
C ARG A 277 16.46 -5.23 5.92
N ARG A 278 17.78 -5.46 5.82
CA ARG A 278 18.43 -6.03 4.62
C ARG A 278 17.84 -7.39 4.26
N LYS A 279 17.65 -8.27 5.25
CA LYS A 279 16.97 -9.56 5.05
C LYS A 279 15.55 -9.37 4.52
N SER A 280 14.76 -8.48 5.11
CA SER A 280 13.38 -8.22 4.66
C SER A 280 13.34 -7.71 3.22
N GLN A 281 14.24 -6.79 2.86
CA GLN A 281 14.37 -6.29 1.49
C GLN A 281 14.75 -7.40 0.51
N GLN A 282 15.71 -8.26 0.87
CA GLN A 282 16.10 -9.40 0.05
C GLN A 282 14.92 -10.33 -0.21
N PHE A 283 14.15 -10.70 0.83
CA PHE A 283 12.96 -11.52 0.66
C PHE A 283 11.87 -10.83 -0.18
N GLU A 284 11.69 -9.51 -0.03
CA GLU A 284 10.75 -8.76 -0.88
C GLU A 284 11.16 -8.80 -2.36
N MET A 285 12.46 -8.66 -2.65
CA MET A 285 12.98 -8.76 -4.02
C MET A 285 12.82 -10.17 -4.58
N GLU A 286 13.18 -11.21 -3.81
CA GLU A 286 12.93 -12.61 -4.19
C GLU A 286 11.46 -12.87 -4.47
N ARG A 287 10.56 -12.30 -3.66
CA ARG A 287 9.11 -12.42 -3.87
C ARG A 287 8.65 -11.73 -5.16
N GLN A 288 9.17 -10.53 -5.46
CA GLN A 288 8.84 -9.82 -6.70
C GLN A 288 9.28 -10.65 -7.90
N LEU A 289 10.52 -11.14 -7.88
CA LEU A 289 11.06 -11.99 -8.93
C LEU A 289 10.23 -13.26 -9.11
N LEU A 290 9.87 -13.95 -8.03
CA LEU A 290 8.98 -15.12 -8.08
C LEU A 290 7.57 -14.77 -8.59
N SER A 291 7.04 -13.59 -8.27
CA SER A 291 5.73 -13.14 -8.75
C SER A 291 5.77 -12.82 -10.24
N ASP A 292 6.85 -12.21 -10.71
CA ASP A 292 7.07 -11.89 -12.13
C ASP A 292 7.30 -13.18 -12.92
N GLU A 293 8.08 -14.11 -12.39
CA GLU A 293 8.22 -15.48 -12.93
C GLU A 293 6.87 -16.21 -12.98
N GLN A 294 6.06 -16.15 -11.91
CA GLN A 294 4.71 -16.75 -11.91
C GLN A 294 3.79 -16.10 -12.94
N ARG A 295 3.90 -14.78 -13.14
CA ARG A 295 3.15 -14.07 -14.16
C ARG A 295 3.59 -14.50 -15.56
N LEU A 296 4.91 -14.53 -15.82
CA LEU A 296 5.47 -15.05 -17.07
C LEU A 296 5.05 -16.49 -17.31
N ILE A 297 5.08 -17.35 -16.29
CA ILE A 297 4.61 -18.73 -16.36
C ILE A 297 3.12 -18.77 -16.67
N LYS A 298 2.27 -17.94 -16.04
CA LYS A 298 0.82 -17.89 -16.33
C LYS A 298 0.52 -17.38 -17.73
N ASP A 299 1.20 -16.33 -18.17
CA ASP A 299 1.05 -15.75 -19.50
C ASP A 299 1.53 -16.76 -20.56
N ASN A 300 2.65 -17.44 -20.29
CA ASN A 300 3.14 -18.56 -21.11
C ASN A 300 2.24 -19.80 -21.03
N LEU A 301 1.60 -20.11 -19.89
CA LEU A 301 0.65 -21.24 -19.75
C LEU A 301 -0.67 -20.95 -20.46
N ALA A 302 -1.13 -19.70 -20.47
CA ALA A 302 -2.25 -19.27 -21.30
C ALA A 302 -1.94 -19.47 -22.79
N TRP A 303 -0.69 -19.20 -23.19
CA TRP A 303 -0.18 -19.47 -24.53
C TRP A 303 0.05 -20.98 -24.82
N LEU A 304 0.55 -21.74 -23.83
CA LEU A 304 0.91 -23.17 -23.92
C LEU A 304 -0.24 -24.13 -23.61
N ARG A 305 -1.45 -23.63 -23.34
CA ARG A 305 -2.67 -24.45 -23.26
C ARG A 305 -2.98 -25.20 -24.59
N GLN A 306 -2.11 -25.06 -25.60
CA GLN A 306 -2.07 -25.79 -26.87
C GLN A 306 -0.97 -26.87 -26.97
N SER A 307 -0.11 -27.13 -25.97
CA SER A 307 0.90 -28.21 -26.06
C SER A 307 1.29 -28.83 -24.71
N THR A 308 1.22 -30.16 -24.62
CA THR A 308 1.18 -30.95 -23.37
C THR A 308 2.53 -31.38 -22.79
N ALA A 309 3.66 -31.17 -23.49
CA ALA A 309 4.95 -31.77 -23.10
C ALA A 309 5.81 -30.91 -22.15
N PHE A 310 5.64 -29.58 -22.12
CA PHE A 310 6.50 -28.68 -21.33
C PHE A 310 6.07 -28.52 -19.86
N GLY A 311 4.81 -28.81 -19.52
CA GLY A 311 4.31 -28.73 -18.13
C GLY A 311 5.05 -29.69 -17.17
N ALA A 312 5.62 -30.77 -17.68
CA ALA A 312 6.41 -31.72 -16.90
C ALA A 312 7.81 -31.19 -16.53
N SER A 313 8.49 -30.48 -17.44
CA SER A 313 9.84 -29.95 -17.20
C SER A 313 9.82 -28.75 -16.25
N LEU A 314 8.78 -27.90 -16.35
CA LEU A 314 8.59 -26.76 -15.45
C LEU A 314 8.32 -27.23 -14.00
N ARG A 315 7.54 -28.31 -13.82
CA ARG A 315 7.33 -28.96 -12.51
C ARG A 315 8.64 -29.45 -11.89
N ALA A 316 9.54 -30.02 -12.71
CA ALA A 316 10.85 -30.49 -12.25
C ALA A 316 11.81 -29.34 -11.88
N GLN A 317 11.75 -28.19 -12.57
CA GLN A 317 12.54 -27.01 -12.23
C GLN A 317 12.03 -26.31 -10.96
N LEU A 318 10.70 -26.23 -10.76
CA LEU A 318 10.10 -25.65 -9.55
C LEU A 318 10.35 -26.49 -8.28
N GLN A 319 10.61 -27.80 -8.42
CA GLN A 319 11.04 -28.68 -7.33
C GLN A 319 12.48 -28.45 -6.88
N ARG A 320 13.33 -27.81 -7.71
CA ARG A 320 14.75 -27.53 -7.40
C ARG A 320 14.97 -26.23 -6.61
N LEU A 321 13.91 -25.46 -6.33
CA LEU A 321 14.01 -24.25 -5.53
C LEU A 321 14.36 -24.60 -4.06
N PRO A 322 15.41 -23.98 -3.48
CA PRO A 322 15.92 -24.33 -2.15
C PRO A 322 14.84 -24.19 -1.07
N GLN A 323 14.77 -25.20 -0.20
CA GLN A 323 13.65 -25.43 0.71
C GLN A 323 13.68 -24.62 2.01
N ARG A 324 14.79 -23.97 2.36
CA ARG A 324 14.93 -23.28 3.65
C ARG A 324 15.79 -22.03 3.50
N ILE A 325 15.32 -20.92 4.06
CA ILE A 325 16.15 -19.75 4.33
C ILE A 325 16.21 -19.58 5.85
N GLY A 326 17.39 -19.84 6.39
CA GLY A 326 17.94 -19.36 7.67
C GLY A 326 17.08 -19.58 8.93
N ASP A 327 17.57 -20.48 9.79
CA ASP A 327 17.19 -20.60 11.20
C ASP A 327 17.60 -19.34 11.98
N THR A 328 16.74 -18.34 11.95
CA THR A 328 16.69 -17.32 13.01
C THR A 328 15.25 -17.33 13.50
N ASN A 329 15.04 -17.67 14.78
CA ASN A 329 13.72 -17.78 15.39
C ASN A 329 13.17 -16.37 15.65
N VAL A 330 12.64 -15.74 14.60
CA VAL A 330 12.10 -14.36 14.63
C VAL A 330 11.10 -14.14 15.79
N PRO A 331 10.20 -15.10 16.13
CA PRO A 331 9.31 -14.96 17.29
C PRO A 331 10.03 -14.81 18.63
N ASP A 332 11.12 -15.56 18.86
CA ASP A 332 11.90 -15.48 20.10
C ASP A 332 12.61 -14.12 20.20
N ALA A 333 13.14 -13.61 19.08
CA ALA A 333 13.76 -12.28 19.03
C ALA A 333 12.76 -11.14 19.32
N ILE A 334 11.51 -11.27 18.86
CA ILE A 334 10.42 -10.33 19.18
C ILE A 334 10.10 -10.38 20.68
N ALA A 335 9.96 -11.59 21.25
CA ALA A 335 9.68 -11.77 22.68
C ALA A 335 10.80 -11.20 23.57
N GLN A 336 12.07 -11.45 23.23
CA GLN A 336 13.23 -10.89 23.93
C GLN A 336 13.27 -9.36 23.85
N SER A 337 12.92 -8.78 22.69
CA SER A 337 12.86 -7.32 22.52
C SER A 337 11.77 -6.69 23.41
N HIS A 338 10.59 -7.32 23.51
CA HIS A 338 9.53 -6.87 24.42
C HIS A 338 9.92 -6.94 25.90
N ILE A 339 10.58 -8.03 26.32
CA ILE A 339 11.11 -8.17 27.68
C ILE A 339 12.10 -7.04 27.96
N ARG A 340 12.97 -6.74 27.00
CA ARG A 340 13.98 -5.69 27.19
C ARG A 340 13.38 -4.29 27.28
N ILE A 341 12.36 -3.96 26.48
CA ILE A 341 11.61 -2.70 26.60
C ILE A 341 11.01 -2.57 28.00
N TYR A 342 10.43 -3.64 28.54
CA TYR A 342 9.90 -3.64 29.89
C TYR A 342 11.00 -3.34 30.92
N GLU A 343 12.16 -3.98 30.83
CA GLU A 343 13.30 -3.70 31.71
C GLU A 343 13.79 -2.24 31.60
N ILE A 344 13.87 -1.70 30.39
CA ILE A 344 14.21 -0.29 30.13
C ILE A 344 13.19 0.64 30.80
N SER A 345 11.90 0.34 30.70
CA SER A 345 10.84 1.13 31.34
C SER A 345 10.97 1.15 32.87
N GLN A 346 11.37 0.02 33.48
CA GLN A 346 11.64 -0.06 34.91
C GLN A 346 12.85 0.80 35.30
N MET A 347 13.94 0.75 34.52
CA MET A 347 15.12 1.59 34.74
C MET A 347 14.81 3.09 34.60
N ARG A 348 14.00 3.47 33.61
CA ARG A 348 13.54 4.85 33.43
C ARG A 348 12.67 5.33 34.58
N THR A 349 11.78 4.48 35.08
CA THR A 349 10.92 4.82 36.22
C THR A 349 11.76 5.11 37.46
N ARG A 350 12.83 4.34 37.69
CA ARG A 350 13.77 4.58 38.80
C ARG A 350 14.48 5.93 38.67
N ILE A 351 15.02 6.25 37.50
CA ILE A 351 15.65 7.56 37.22
C ILE A 351 14.67 8.71 37.44
N ALA A 352 13.43 8.57 36.98
CA ALA A 352 12.40 9.59 37.17
C ALA A 352 12.04 9.76 38.66
N THR A 353 11.97 8.68 39.43
CA THR A 353 11.74 8.77 40.88
C THR A 353 12.91 9.42 41.61
N GLU A 354 14.16 9.14 41.22
CA GLU A 354 15.36 9.76 41.79
C GLU A 354 15.44 11.28 41.47
N GLN A 355 15.02 11.68 40.27
CA GLN A 355 14.92 13.08 39.86
C GLN A 355 13.75 13.81 40.53
N ALA A 356 12.65 13.13 40.83
CA ALA A 356 11.51 13.73 41.53
C ALA A 356 11.80 13.96 43.03
N THR A 357 12.70 13.18 43.63
CA THR A 357 13.08 13.29 45.05
C THR A 357 14.30 14.18 45.28
N SER A 358 15.01 14.57 44.22
CA SER A 358 16.20 15.45 44.29
C SER A 358 15.93 16.79 43.61
N PRO A 359 16.22 17.94 44.24
CA PRO A 359 16.05 19.24 43.58
C PRO A 359 16.98 19.35 42.37
N VAL A 360 16.43 19.79 41.23
CA VAL A 360 17.24 20.05 40.02
C VAL A 360 18.24 21.16 40.36
N PRO A 361 19.56 20.91 40.26
CA PRO A 361 20.57 21.90 40.60
C PRO A 361 20.52 23.08 39.63
N THR A 362 20.61 24.30 40.16
CA THR A 362 20.68 25.53 39.35
C THR A 362 22.01 25.63 38.61
N GLU A 363 22.05 26.33 37.47
CA GLU A 363 23.29 26.59 36.71
C GLU A 363 24.43 27.15 37.57
N ALA A 364 24.13 28.06 38.49
CA ALA A 364 25.12 28.60 39.42
C ALA A 364 25.69 27.55 40.39
N ALA A 365 24.91 26.54 40.77
CA ALA A 365 25.34 25.43 41.62
C ALA A 365 26.18 24.41 40.85
N LEU A 366 25.82 24.14 39.59
CA LEU A 366 26.61 23.31 38.67
C LEU A 366 27.95 23.96 38.30
N ALA A 367 28.00 25.29 38.21
CA ALA A 367 29.23 26.03 37.98
C ALA A 367 30.14 26.09 39.22
N ALA A 368 29.54 26.08 40.42
CA ALA A 368 30.27 26.15 41.68
C ALA A 368 30.82 24.80 42.17
N ASP A 369 30.17 23.69 41.79
CA ASP A 369 30.55 22.33 42.18
C ASP A 369 30.74 21.42 40.94
N PRO A 370 31.99 21.19 40.51
CA PRO A 370 32.32 20.32 39.38
C PRO A 370 31.87 18.87 39.55
N GLN A 371 31.81 18.33 40.78
CA GLN A 371 31.40 16.95 41.03
C GLN A 371 29.89 16.79 40.92
N LEU A 372 29.14 17.75 41.47
CA LEU A 372 27.69 17.83 41.30
C LEU A 372 27.32 17.94 39.81
N ASN A 373 28.07 18.75 39.05
CA ASN A 373 27.89 18.89 37.62
C ASN A 373 28.14 17.59 36.85
N ALA A 374 29.26 16.91 37.14
CA ALA A 374 29.58 15.62 36.52
C ALA A 374 28.51 14.56 36.84
N ARG A 375 28.06 14.47 38.09
CA ARG A 375 27.00 13.54 38.50
C ARG A 375 25.66 13.83 37.80
N TYR A 376 25.26 15.10 37.74
CA TYR A 376 24.05 15.52 37.04
C TYR A 376 24.13 15.23 35.54
N HIS A 377 25.27 15.50 34.90
CA HIS A 377 25.50 15.23 33.48
C HIS A 377 25.49 13.73 33.16
N VAL A 378 26.19 12.90 33.95
CA VAL A 378 26.19 11.44 33.77
C VAL A 378 24.78 10.84 33.97
N HIS A 379 24.05 11.29 34.99
CA HIS A 379 22.70 10.79 35.28
C HIS A 379 21.69 11.16 34.19
N THR A 380 21.71 12.42 33.73
CA THR A 380 20.85 12.90 32.64
C THR A 380 21.18 12.20 31.31
N PHE A 381 22.46 12.03 31.00
CA PHE A 381 22.91 11.29 29.81
C PHE A 381 22.47 9.81 29.83
N ARG A 382 22.58 9.15 30.99
CA ARG A 382 22.07 7.78 31.18
C ARG A 382 20.57 7.69 30.89
N GLY A 383 19.80 8.70 31.32
CA GLY A 383 18.38 8.84 30.99
C GLY A 383 18.12 8.94 29.49
N GLN A 384 18.90 9.76 28.77
CA GLN A 384 18.81 9.92 27.31
C GLN A 384 19.12 8.61 26.58
N LEU A 385 20.17 7.88 26.98
CA LEU A 385 20.49 6.57 26.43
C LEU A 385 19.34 5.57 26.58
N LEU A 386 18.71 5.51 27.76
CA LEU A 386 17.58 4.60 28.00
C LEU A 386 16.34 4.95 27.18
N VAL A 387 16.06 6.23 26.96
CA VAL A 387 14.98 6.66 26.05
C VAL A 387 15.28 6.17 24.64
N ARG A 388 16.49 6.44 24.14
CA ARG A 388 16.86 6.03 22.79
C ARG A 388 16.88 4.52 22.59
N LEU A 389 17.39 3.78 23.58
CA LEU A 389 17.42 2.33 23.56
C LEU A 389 15.99 1.75 23.46
N GLY A 390 15.04 2.32 24.21
CA GLY A 390 13.63 1.93 24.12
C GLY A 390 13.04 2.16 22.72
N GLU A 391 13.29 3.32 22.13
CA GLU A 391 12.83 3.65 20.77
C GLU A 391 13.42 2.71 19.71
N GLU A 392 14.71 2.35 19.81
CA GLU A 392 15.34 1.43 18.87
C GLU A 392 14.83 -0.02 19.04
N TYR A 393 14.55 -0.48 20.27
CA TYR A 393 13.90 -1.78 20.46
C TYR A 393 12.48 -1.82 19.89
N ASP A 394 11.70 -0.75 20.02
CA ASP A 394 10.37 -0.64 19.37
C ASP A 394 10.50 -0.77 17.84
N LYS A 395 11.50 -0.11 17.24
CA LYS A 395 11.78 -0.23 15.80
C LYS A 395 12.22 -1.65 15.42
N LEU A 396 13.07 -2.29 16.23
CA LEU A 396 13.50 -3.67 16.01
C LEU A 396 12.29 -4.62 15.97
N ILE A 397 11.33 -4.47 16.88
CA ILE A 397 10.09 -5.26 16.88
C ILE A 397 9.30 -5.05 15.58
N VAL A 398 9.16 -3.80 15.13
CA VAL A 398 8.45 -3.49 13.88
C VAL A 398 9.14 -4.13 12.68
N GLU A 399 10.47 -4.05 12.57
CA GLU A 399 11.22 -4.65 11.46
C GLU A 399 11.26 -6.20 11.54
N LEU A 400 11.35 -6.79 12.74
CA LEU A 400 11.23 -8.23 12.94
C LEU A 400 9.83 -8.74 12.57
N GLY A 401 8.78 -8.01 12.96
CA GLY A 401 7.40 -8.30 12.58
C GLY A 401 7.20 -8.23 11.06
N ARG A 402 7.78 -7.23 10.39
CA ARG A 402 7.80 -7.18 8.91
C ARG A 402 8.53 -8.36 8.31
N LEU A 403 9.71 -8.70 8.82
CA LEU A 403 10.47 -9.86 8.36
C LEU A 403 9.64 -11.14 8.51
N GLN A 404 8.92 -11.32 9.62
CA GLN A 404 8.05 -12.46 9.86
C GLN A 404 6.90 -12.52 8.85
N VAL A 405 6.22 -11.40 8.58
CA VAL A 405 5.14 -11.31 7.58
C VAL A 405 5.69 -11.62 6.19
N VAL A 406 6.82 -11.04 5.81
CA VAL A 406 7.44 -11.28 4.49
C VAL A 406 7.89 -12.75 4.36
N LYS A 407 8.44 -13.35 5.42
CA LYS A 407 8.87 -14.76 5.45
C LYS A 407 7.68 -15.72 5.34
N THR A 408 6.61 -15.48 6.10
CA THR A 408 5.40 -16.32 6.10
C THR A 408 4.65 -16.23 4.76
N VAL A 409 4.48 -15.02 4.21
CA VAL A 409 3.83 -14.81 2.90
C VAL A 409 4.67 -15.40 1.77
N SER A 410 5.99 -15.27 1.81
CA SER A 410 6.89 -15.90 0.83
C SER A 410 6.84 -17.43 0.91
N GLY A 411 6.79 -17.99 2.13
CA GLY A 411 6.58 -19.43 2.35
C GLY A 411 5.25 -19.93 1.78
N GLY A 412 4.15 -19.21 2.05
CA GLY A 412 2.82 -19.56 1.57
C GLY A 412 2.65 -19.46 0.05
N ASN A 413 3.23 -18.44 -0.59
CA ASN A 413 3.20 -18.31 -2.06
C ASN A 413 4.03 -19.39 -2.75
N ARG A 414 5.17 -19.81 -2.17
CA ARG A 414 5.94 -20.96 -2.68
C ARG A 414 5.17 -22.27 -2.53
N GLN A 415 4.44 -22.48 -1.43
CA GLN A 415 3.56 -23.64 -1.26
C GLN A 415 2.37 -23.64 -2.24
N ARG A 416 1.71 -22.50 -2.43
CA ARG A 416 0.60 -22.37 -3.41
C ARG A 416 1.05 -22.58 -4.85
N ALA A 417 2.23 -22.08 -5.22
CA ALA A 417 2.82 -22.31 -6.54
C ALA A 417 3.06 -23.81 -6.81
N ARG A 418 3.35 -24.59 -5.77
CA ARG A 418 3.48 -26.06 -5.87
C ARG A 418 2.13 -26.78 -5.91
N PHE A 419 1.08 -26.22 -5.31
CA PHE A 419 -0.25 -26.84 -5.27
C PHE A 419 -1.04 -26.63 -6.58
N LEU A 420 -0.72 -25.56 -7.32
CA LEU A 420 -1.32 -25.22 -8.62
C LEU A 420 -0.52 -25.75 -9.83
N ALA A 421 0.66 -26.33 -9.61
CA ALA A 421 1.53 -26.94 -10.61
C ALA A 421 1.40 -28.46 -10.57
#